data_AF-A0A7J0A9B0-F1
#
_entry.id   AF-A0A7J0A9B0-F1
#
_cell.length_a   1.000
_cell.length_b   1.000
_cell.length_c   1.000
_cell.angle_alpha   90.00
_cell.angle_beta   90.00
_cell.angle_gamma   90.00
#
_symmetry.space_group_name_H-M   'P 1'
#
loop_
_entity.id
_entity.type
_entity.pdbx_description
1 polymer ?
#
loop_
_entity_poly.entity_id
_entity_poly.type
_entity_poly.pdbx_seq_one_letter_code
_entity_poly.pdbx_strand_id
1 'polypeptide(L)' 'MHCLNKTAMIDNDEGLKDRKRILGELSSLLRFEEQLLQDGWYSESDFADEVKRLVLELAELLQQDE' A
#
# COMPACT_ATOMS: atom_id res chain seq x y z
N MET A 1 23.53 -2.47 34.93
CA MET A 1 22.67 -3.27 34.03
C MET A 1 21.26 -2.70 34.12
N HIS A 2 20.85 -1.89 33.14
CA HIS A 2 19.45 -1.49 33.01
C HIS A 2 18.88 -2.23 31.81
N CYS A 3 17.87 -3.05 32.09
CA CYS A 3 17.16 -3.85 31.12
C CYS A 3 16.60 -2.96 30.02
N LEU A 4 16.93 -3.30 28.77
CA LEU A 4 16.35 -2.70 27.57
C LEU A 4 14.82 -2.85 27.66
N ASN A 5 14.11 -1.71 27.57
CA ASN A 5 12.69 -1.65 27.31
C ASN A 5 12.41 -2.27 25.93
N LYS A 6 12.41 -3.60 25.87
CA LYS A 6 11.56 -4.34 24.92
C LYS A 6 10.12 -4.03 25.31
N THR A 7 9.22 -3.99 24.34
CA THR A 7 7.75 -3.90 24.51
C THR A 7 7.13 -2.50 24.34
N ALA A 8 7.52 -1.78 23.28
CA ALA A 8 6.68 -0.76 22.64
C ALA A 8 6.91 -0.71 21.10
N MET A 9 7.25 -1.86 20.50
CA MET A 9 7.64 -1.97 19.08
C MET A 9 6.82 -3.04 18.33
N ILE A 10 5.70 -3.51 18.88
CA ILE A 10 4.98 -4.66 18.29
C ILE A 10 3.75 -4.21 17.48
N ASP A 11 3.06 -3.13 17.88
CA ASP A 11 1.83 -2.71 17.19
C ASP A 11 2.05 -1.84 15.94
N ASN A 12 3.23 -1.22 15.76
CA ASN A 12 3.53 -0.36 14.60
C ASN A 12 4.11 -1.14 13.39
N ASP A 13 4.52 -2.39 13.59
CA ASP A 13 5.15 -3.20 12.54
C ASP A 13 4.14 -3.68 11.49
N GLU A 14 2.87 -3.87 11.88
CA GLU A 14 1.81 -4.33 10.98
C GLU A 14 1.33 -3.20 10.07
N GLY A 15 0.97 -2.04 10.64
CA GLY A 15 0.60 -0.85 9.84
C GLY A 15 1.73 -0.37 8.93
N LEU A 16 3.01 -0.48 9.34
CA LEU A 16 4.14 -0.18 8.46
C LEU A 16 4.27 -1.17 7.30
N LYS A 17 4.01 -2.47 7.54
CA LYS A 17 4.02 -3.49 6.48
C LYS A 17 2.89 -3.26 5.48
N ASP A 18 1.69 -2.94 5.95
CA ASP A 18 0.54 -2.69 5.08
C ASP A 18 0.75 -1.48 4.18
N ARG A 19 1.24 -0.36 4.74
CA ARG A 19 1.62 0.83 3.96
C ARG A 19 2.67 0.49 2.90
N LYS A 20 3.70 -0.29 3.24
CA LYS A 20 4.74 -0.72 2.29
C LYS A 20 4.19 -1.61 1.18
N ARG A 21 3.28 -2.54 1.52
CA ARG A 21 2.62 -3.40 0.55
C ARG A 21 1.85 -2.57 -0.47
N ILE A 22 0.96 -1.68 -0.01
CA ILE A 22 0.13 -0.85 -0.88
C ILE A 22 0.96 0.06 -1.77
N LEU A 23 2.02 0.69 -1.23
CA LEU A 23 2.94 1.50 -2.02
C LEU A 23 3.69 0.67 -3.08
N GLY A 24 4.04 -0.58 -2.77
CA GLY A 24 4.64 -1.51 -3.73
C GLY A 24 3.68 -1.89 -4.86
N GLU A 25 2.42 -2.17 -4.52
CA GLU A 25 1.36 -2.46 -5.49
C GLU A 25 1.08 -1.27 -6.40
N LEU A 26 0.88 -0.07 -5.82
CA LEU A 26 0.71 1.18 -6.58
C LEU A 26 1.89 1.47 -7.51
N SER A 27 3.12 1.33 -7.00
CA SER A 27 4.32 1.53 -7.82
C SER A 27 4.40 0.54 -8.98
N SER A 28 3.89 -0.67 -8.81
CA SER A 28 3.90 -1.70 -9.86
C SER A 28 2.86 -1.38 -10.92
N LEU A 29 1.62 -1.07 -10.51
CA LEU A 29 0.54 -0.70 -11.42
C LEU A 29 0.95 0.49 -12.31
N LEU A 30 1.45 1.57 -11.71
CA LEU A 30 1.84 2.77 -12.46
C LEU A 30 3.06 2.55 -13.35
N ARG A 31 3.98 1.65 -12.96
CA ARG A 31 5.15 1.34 -13.80
C ARG A 31 4.78 0.53 -15.03
N PHE A 32 3.79 -0.35 -14.92
CA PHE A 32 3.42 -1.29 -15.97
C PHE A 32 2.07 -0.96 -16.62
N GLU A 33 1.52 0.24 -16.39
CA GLU A 33 0.20 0.67 -16.89
C GLU A 33 -0.02 0.34 -18.36
N GLU A 34 0.88 0.82 -19.23
CA GLU A 34 0.76 0.61 -20.68
C GLU A 34 0.69 -0.88 -21.03
N GLN A 35 1.57 -1.70 -20.44
CA GLN A 35 1.61 -3.14 -20.72
C GLN A 35 0.38 -3.86 -20.16
N LEU A 36 -0.06 -3.51 -18.95
CA LEU A 36 -1.24 -4.09 -18.31
C LEU A 36 -2.52 -3.82 -19.11
N LEU A 37 -2.64 -2.62 -19.70
CA LEU A 37 -3.75 -2.26 -20.57
C LEU A 37 -3.66 -2.94 -21.95
N GLN A 38 -2.46 -2.96 -22.56
CA GLN A 38 -2.23 -3.59 -23.87
C GLN A 38 -2.48 -5.10 -23.85
N ASP A 39 -2.02 -5.78 -22.79
CA ASP A 39 -2.17 -7.22 -22.61
C ASP A 39 -3.60 -7.60 -22.13
N GLY A 40 -4.45 -6.61 -21.86
CA GLY A 40 -5.85 -6.82 -21.47
C GLY A 40 -6.05 -7.32 -20.03
N TRP A 41 -5.06 -7.13 -19.15
CA TRP A 41 -5.21 -7.41 -17.71
C TRP A 41 -6.21 -6.47 -17.04
N TYR A 42 -6.31 -5.24 -17.57
CA TYR A 42 -7.25 -4.23 -17.14
C TYR A 42 -7.87 -3.54 -18.36
N SER A 43 -9.13 -3.12 -18.25
CA SER A 43 -9.62 -1.99 -19.04
C SER A 43 -9.13 -0.67 -18.43
N GLU A 44 -9.18 0.43 -19.17
CA GLU A 44 -8.80 1.75 -18.65
C GLU A 44 -9.58 2.14 -17.37
N SER A 45 -10.89 1.84 -17.34
CA SER A 45 -11.72 2.10 -16.17
C SER A 45 -11.34 1.22 -14.98
N ASP A 46 -11.10 -0.08 -15.21
CA ASP A 46 -10.74 -1.00 -14.14
C ASP A 46 -9.37 -0.64 -13.54
N PHE A 47 -8.42 -0.20 -14.37
CA PHE A 47 -7.12 0.26 -13.90
C PHE A 47 -7.27 1.50 -13.01
N ALA A 48 -8.04 2.50 -13.46
CA ALA A 48 -8.28 3.72 -12.71
C ALA A 48 -8.98 3.44 -11.36
N ASP A 49 -9.96 2.53 -11.35
CA ASP A 49 -10.68 2.13 -10.14
C ASP A 49 -9.75 1.40 -9.16
N GLU A 50 -8.85 0.54 -9.66
CA GLU A 50 -7.89 -0.18 -8.81
C GLU A 50 -6.84 0.75 -8.19
N VAL A 51 -6.29 1.68 -8.98
CA VAL A 51 -5.38 2.72 -8.45
C VAL A 51 -6.08 3.56 -7.39
N LYS A 52 -7.32 3.99 -7.65
CA LYS A 52 -8.11 4.76 -6.70
C LYS A 52 -8.38 3.98 -5.42
N ARG A 53 -8.71 2.68 -5.51
CA ARG A 53 -8.93 1.79 -4.37
C ARG A 53 -7.71 1.76 -3.46
N LEU A 54 -6.52 1.53 -4.03
CA LEU A 54 -5.26 1.47 -3.27
C LEU A 54 -4.88 2.82 -2.64
N VAL A 55 -5.13 3.93 -3.34
CA VAL A 55 -4.88 5.28 -2.77
C VAL A 55 -5.80 5.53 -1.57
N LEU A 56 -7.08 5.14 -1.64
CA LEU A 56 -8.01 5.29 -0.53
C LEU A 56 -7.62 4.38 0.65
N GLU A 57 -7.25 3.12 0.38
CA GLU A 57 -6.75 2.19 1.40
C GLU A 57 -5.51 2.74 2.13
N LEU A 58 -4.56 3.34 1.39
CA LEU A 58 -3.42 4.01 1.99
C LEU A 58 -3.83 5.22 2.83
N ALA A 59 -4.76 6.04 2.35
CA ALA A 59 -5.24 7.21 3.07
C ALA A 59 -5.94 6.83 4.37
N GLU A 60 -6.71 5.74 4.40
CA GLU A 60 -7.35 5.21 5.60
C GLU A 60 -6.31 4.75 6.63
N LEU A 61 -5.28 4.01 6.20
CA LEU A 61 -4.20 3.58 7.10
C LEU A 61 -3.41 4.76 7.69
N LEU A 62 -3.22 5.82 6.91
CA LEU A 62 -2.55 7.03 7.39
C LEU A 62 -3.39 7.82 8.40
N GLN A 63 -4.72 7.70 8.36
CA GLN A 63 -5.63 8.30 9.34
C GLN A 63 -5.74 7.49 10.63
N GLN A 64 -5.38 6.20 10.62
CA GLN A 64 -5.42 5.34 11.82
C GLN A 64 -4.23 5.56 12.77
N ASP A 65 -3.16 6.19 12.29
CA ASP A 65 -1.95 6.49 13.07
C ASP A 65 -2.00 7.88 13.78
N GLU A 66 -3.11 8.63 13.67
CA GLU A 66 -3.40 9.89 14.41
C GLU A 66 -4.30 9.66 15.63
#